data_AF-A0A157SZM0-F1
#
_entry.id   AF-A0A157SZM0-F1
#
_cell.length_a   1.000
_cell.length_b   1.000
_cell.length_c   1.000
_cell.angle_alpha   90.00
_cell.angle_beta   90.00
_cell.angle_gamma   90.00
#
_symmetry.space_group_name_H-M   'P 1'
#
loop_
_entity.id
_entity.type
_entity.pdbx_description
1 polymer ?
#
loop_
_entity_poly.entity_id
_entity_poly.type
_entity_poly.pdbx_seq_one_letter_code
_entity_poly.pdbx_strand_id
1 'polypeptide(L)'
;MYKTLKEGKTVFAYKGYYSPISARKLASAIEELLALRKTGLLNVAGERISRYELALKIKEKFNLPGEVKEVDEVKGWTARRPFDSSLDYSKAKKILSVDFYSLDLEGMVL
;
A
#
# COMPACT_ATOMS: atom_id res chain seq x y z
N MET A 1 2.65 -10.46 4.00
CA MET A 1 3.25 -9.85 5.21
C MET A 1 2.59 -10.39 6.47
N TYR A 2 1.31 -10.06 6.73
CA TYR A 2 0.60 -10.50 7.94
C TYR A 2 0.72 -12.01 8.23
N LYS A 3 0.31 -12.88 7.30
CA LYS A 3 0.36 -14.34 7.49
C LYS A 3 1.77 -14.84 7.83
N THR A 4 2.78 -14.39 7.09
CA THR A 4 4.20 -14.71 7.34
C THR A 4 4.66 -14.29 8.74
N LEU A 5 4.36 -13.06 9.15
CA LEU A 5 4.74 -12.55 10.46
C LEU A 5 4.00 -13.25 11.60
N LYS A 6 2.71 -13.58 11.39
CA LYS A 6 1.88 -14.33 12.33
C LYS A 6 2.44 -15.73 12.59
N GLU A 7 3.00 -16.37 11.56
CA GLU A 7 3.70 -17.66 11.67
C GLU A 7 5.10 -17.56 12.30
N GLY A 8 5.53 -16.37 12.76
CA GLY A 8 6.87 -16.17 13.33
C GLY A 8 7.99 -16.15 12.28
N LYS A 9 7.66 -16.14 10.98
CA LYS A 9 8.64 -16.15 9.89
C LYS A 9 9.10 -14.74 9.51
N THR A 10 10.24 -14.67 8.84
CA THR A 10 10.80 -13.41 8.34
C THR A 10 10.10 -12.94 7.06
N VAL A 11 9.71 -11.68 7.02
CA VAL A 11 9.33 -10.96 5.80
C VAL A 11 10.58 -10.26 5.25
N PHE A 12 10.96 -10.61 4.01
CA PHE A 12 11.99 -9.89 3.25
C PHE A 12 11.31 -8.79 2.43
N ALA A 13 11.34 -7.56 2.95
CA ALA A 13 10.76 -6.40 2.31
C ALA A 13 11.75 -5.80 1.30
N TYR A 14 11.34 -5.74 0.02
CA TYR A 14 12.12 -5.06 -1.01
C TYR A 14 12.35 -3.59 -0.66
N LYS A 15 13.60 -3.14 -0.76
CA LYS A 15 14.00 -1.74 -0.58
C LYS A 15 13.46 -0.89 -1.71
N GLY A 16 12.30 -0.31 -1.47
CA GLY A 16 11.63 0.54 -2.44
C GLY A 16 10.28 1.04 -1.95
N TYR A 17 9.76 2.01 -2.68
CA TYR A 17 8.59 2.78 -2.33
C TYR A 17 7.44 2.53 -3.30
N TYR A 18 6.25 2.76 -2.80
CA TYR A 18 4.99 2.68 -3.52
C TYR A 18 3.89 3.38 -2.70
N SER A 19 2.66 3.35 -3.19
CA SER A 19 1.51 4.05 -2.60
C SER A 19 0.34 3.08 -2.38
N PRO A 20 0.42 2.17 -1.38
CA PRO A 20 -0.58 1.14 -1.15
C PRO A 20 -1.94 1.75 -0.77
N ILE A 21 -2.99 1.26 -1.41
CA ILE A 21 -4.38 1.63 -1.12
C ILE A 21 -5.18 0.36 -0.84
N SER A 22 -6.08 0.40 0.15
CA SER A 22 -6.98 -0.72 0.41
C SER A 22 -8.07 -0.79 -0.66
N ALA A 23 -8.54 -2.00 -0.97
CA ALA A 23 -9.61 -2.17 -1.96
C ALA A 23 -10.88 -1.37 -1.59
N ARG A 24 -11.21 -1.28 -0.29
CA ARG A 24 -12.36 -0.51 0.20
C ARG A 24 -12.20 0.99 -0.03
N LYS A 25 -11.03 1.57 0.28
CA LYS A 25 -10.77 3.00 0.04
C LYS A 25 -10.75 3.35 -1.45
N LEU A 26 -10.16 2.47 -2.27
CA LEU A 26 -10.19 2.63 -3.72
C LEU A 26 -11.61 2.56 -4.27
N ALA A 27 -12.44 1.64 -3.77
CA ALA A 27 -13.84 1.51 -4.20
C ALA A 27 -14.65 2.78 -3.87
N SER A 28 -14.51 3.34 -2.66
CA SER A 28 -15.17 4.61 -2.30
C SER A 28 -14.74 5.77 -3.18
N ALA A 29 -13.44 5.85 -3.52
CA ALA A 29 -12.96 6.86 -4.46
C ALA A 29 -13.56 6.69 -5.88
N ILE A 30 -13.69 5.44 -6.35
CA ILE A 30 -14.31 5.13 -7.64
C ILE A 30 -15.80 5.51 -7.63
N GLU A 31 -16.52 5.22 -6.54
CA GLU A 31 -17.94 5.57 -6.39
C GLU A 31 -18.18 7.07 -6.54
N GLU A 32 -17.39 7.93 -5.88
CA GLU A 32 -17.45 9.37 -6.07
C GLU A 32 -17.11 9.79 -7.51
N LEU A 33 -16.09 9.17 -8.12
CA LEU A 33 -15.69 9.48 -9.50
C LEU A 33 -16.79 9.16 -10.53
N LEU A 34 -17.57 8.09 -10.30
CA LEU A 34 -18.70 7.73 -11.16
C LEU A 34 -19.76 8.83 -11.17
N ALA A 35 -20.08 9.41 -10.01
CA ALA A 35 -21.03 10.52 -9.90
C ALA A 35 -20.54 11.77 -10.64
N LEU A 36 -19.24 12.04 -10.60
CA LEU A 36 -18.61 13.20 -11.25
C LEU A 36 -18.40 13.03 -12.77
N ARG A 37 -18.60 11.83 -13.32
CA ARG A 37 -18.39 11.49 -14.74
C ARG A 37 -17.04 11.99 -15.30
N LYS A 38 -15.97 11.88 -14.50
CA LYS A 38 -14.64 12.33 -14.91
C LYS A 38 -14.11 11.49 -16.07
N THR A 39 -13.41 12.14 -17.00
CA THR A 39 -12.72 11.50 -18.12
C THR A 39 -11.21 11.80 -18.07
N GLY A 40 -10.41 11.05 -18.83
CA GLY A 40 -8.96 11.17 -18.86
C GLY A 40 -8.25 10.34 -17.78
N LEU A 41 -7.04 10.76 -17.41
CA LEU A 41 -6.19 10.04 -16.44
C LEU A 41 -6.19 10.73 -15.06
N LEU A 42 -6.32 9.92 -14.01
CA LEU A 42 -6.29 10.35 -12.62
C LEU A 42 -5.64 9.27 -11.75
N ASN A 43 -4.62 9.66 -10.97
CA ASN A 43 -4.00 8.77 -9.98
C ASN A 43 -4.83 8.75 -8.70
N VAL A 44 -5.28 7.57 -8.30
CA VAL A 44 -5.95 7.31 -7.02
C VAL A 44 -5.15 6.24 -6.29
N ALA A 45 -4.37 6.66 -5.29
CA ALA A 45 -3.46 5.79 -4.56
C ALA A 45 -3.27 6.28 -3.12
N GLY A 46 -2.60 5.46 -2.30
CA GLY A 46 -2.29 5.81 -0.93
C GLY A 46 -1.10 6.77 -0.78
N GLU A 47 -0.76 7.06 0.46
CA GLU A 47 0.49 7.75 0.79
C GLU A 47 1.73 6.93 0.39
N ARG A 48 2.79 7.64 -0.01
CA ARG A 48 4.09 7.04 -0.30
C ARG A 48 4.66 6.41 0.98
N ILE A 49 4.98 5.12 0.92
CA ILE A 49 5.58 4.38 2.04
C ILE A 49 6.57 3.34 1.50
N SER A 50 7.61 3.02 2.28
CA SER A 50 8.48 1.89 1.94
C SER A 50 7.79 0.57 2.29
N ARG A 51 8.14 -0.50 1.57
CA ARG A 51 7.62 -1.84 1.89
C ARG A 51 8.08 -2.32 3.27
N TYR A 52 9.27 -1.88 3.69
CA TYR A 52 9.82 -2.16 5.03
C TYR A 52 9.00 -1.46 6.12
N GLU A 53 8.75 -0.17 5.99
CA GLU A 53 7.95 0.60 6.96
C GLU A 53 6.51 0.07 7.04
N LEU A 54 5.89 -0.27 5.91
CA LEU A 54 4.57 -0.89 5.93
C LEU A 54 4.57 -2.21 6.70
N ALA A 55 5.57 -3.07 6.47
CA ALA A 55 5.67 -4.35 7.15
C ALA A 55 5.87 -4.17 8.66
N LEU A 56 6.65 -3.17 9.09
CA LEU A 56 6.79 -2.81 10.51
C LEU A 56 5.48 -2.31 11.11
N LYS A 57 4.75 -1.41 10.44
CA LYS A 57 3.44 -0.92 10.90
C LYS A 57 2.42 -2.06 11.05
N ILE A 58 2.44 -3.04 10.15
CA ILE A 58 1.60 -4.25 10.26
C ILE A 58 2.06 -5.11 11.46
N LYS A 59 3.36 -5.33 11.61
CA LYS A 59 3.92 -6.11 12.73
C LYS A 59 3.51 -5.49 14.08
N GLU A 60 3.67 -4.18 14.22
CA GLU A 60 3.35 -3.42 15.43
C GLU A 60 1.85 -3.43 15.72
N LYS A 61 1.02 -3.05 14.74
CA LYS A 61 -0.44 -2.97 14.91
C LYS A 61 -1.05 -4.27 15.42
N PHE A 62 -0.53 -5.41 14.97
CA PHE A 62 -1.07 -6.73 15.31
C PHE A 62 -0.19 -7.53 16.28
N ASN A 63 0.83 -6.91 16.89
CA ASN A 63 1.77 -7.57 17.83
C ASN A 63 2.35 -8.90 17.31
N LEU A 64 2.78 -8.92 16.04
CA LEU A 64 3.19 -10.16 15.37
C LEU A 64 4.64 -10.57 15.73
N PRO A 65 4.92 -11.88 15.92
CA PRO A 65 6.23 -12.34 16.38
C PRO A 65 7.32 -12.29 15.31
N GLY A 66 7.01 -12.51 14.02
CA GLY A 66 8.00 -12.64 12.95
C GLY A 66 8.84 -11.38 12.69
N GLU A 67 9.99 -11.54 12.07
CA GLU A 67 10.94 -10.45 11.78
C GLU A 67 10.65 -9.75 10.44
N VAL A 68 11.05 -8.50 10.30
CA VAL A 68 11.06 -7.78 9.02
C VAL A 68 12.51 -7.44 8.68
N LYS A 69 12.98 -7.82 7.48
CA LYS A 69 14.30 -7.45 6.95
C LYS A 69 14.13 -6.70 5.65
N GLU A 70 14.81 -5.56 5.51
CA GLU A 70 14.91 -4.86 4.24
C GLU A 70 15.99 -5.52 3.35
N VAL A 71 15.70 -5.69 2.06
CA VAL A 71 16.61 -6.31 1.09
C VAL A 71 16.59 -5.55 -0.24
N ASP A 72 17.75 -5.42 -0.89
CA ASP A 72 17.84 -4.81 -2.23
C ASP A 72 17.20 -5.70 -3.31
N GLU A 73 17.21 -7.03 -3.10
CA GLU A 73 16.57 -8.00 -4.00
C GLU A 73 15.80 -9.05 -3.20
N VAL A 74 14.63 -9.43 -3.69
CA VAL A 74 13.83 -10.51 -3.10
C VAL A 74 14.13 -11.80 -3.84
N LYS A 75 14.67 -12.79 -3.12
CA LYS A 75 14.98 -14.11 -3.68
C LYS A 75 13.76 -14.72 -4.36
N GLY A 76 13.93 -15.15 -5.61
CA GLY A 76 12.89 -15.78 -6.41
C GLY A 76 12.10 -14.82 -7.31
N TRP A 77 12.34 -13.51 -7.25
CA TRP A 77 11.79 -12.59 -8.24
C TRP A 77 12.56 -12.68 -9.57
N THR A 78 11.87 -13.06 -10.64
CA THR A 78 12.41 -13.02 -12.01
C THR A 78 12.32 -11.62 -12.63
N ALA A 79 11.23 -10.90 -12.36
CA ALA A 79 11.00 -9.56 -12.89
C ALA A 79 11.55 -8.48 -11.96
N ARG A 80 12.19 -7.47 -12.54
CA ARG A 80 12.62 -6.28 -11.80
C ARG A 80 11.42 -5.48 -11.32
N ARG A 81 11.53 -4.89 -10.12
CA ARG A 81 10.56 -3.92 -9.61
C ARG A 81 11.14 -2.51 -9.67
N PRO A 82 10.32 -1.51 -10.00
CA PRO A 82 10.74 -0.12 -9.87
C PRO A 82 11.10 0.17 -8.41
N PHE A 83 12.19 0.91 -8.22
CA PHE A 83 12.62 1.34 -6.90
C PHE A 83 11.55 2.20 -6.22
N ASP A 84 10.96 3.15 -6.95
CA ASP A 84 9.84 3.96 -6.50
C ASP A 84 8.73 3.93 -7.55
N SER A 85 7.58 3.39 -7.17
CA SER A 85 6.35 3.40 -7.99
C SER A 85 5.21 4.13 -7.29
N SER A 86 5.53 5.04 -6.37
CA SER A 86 4.51 5.88 -5.74
C SER A 86 3.88 6.81 -6.77
N LEU A 87 2.57 7.03 -6.64
CA LEU A 87 1.81 7.90 -7.52
C LEU A 87 1.50 9.22 -6.82
N ASP A 88 1.73 10.34 -7.50
CA ASP A 88 1.21 11.63 -7.05
C ASP A 88 -0.31 11.67 -7.26
N TYR A 89 -1.05 11.69 -6.15
CA TYR A 89 -2.50 11.73 -6.10
C TYR A 89 -3.06 13.13 -5.77
N SER A 90 -2.24 14.19 -5.80
CA SER A 90 -2.63 15.57 -5.44
C SER A 90 -3.84 16.07 -6.22
N LYS A 91 -3.98 15.65 -7.48
CA LYS A 91 -5.15 15.97 -8.30
C LYS A 91 -6.42 15.29 -7.79
N ALA A 92 -6.35 14.00 -7.42
CA ALA A 92 -7.50 13.27 -6.88
C ALA A 92 -7.89 13.81 -5.51
N LYS A 93 -6.92 14.15 -4.64
CA LYS A 93 -7.17 14.74 -3.31
C LYS A 93 -7.95 16.06 -3.37
N LYS A 94 -7.77 16.85 -4.43
CA LYS A 94 -8.53 18.09 -4.65
C LYS A 94 -9.94 17.87 -5.17
N ILE A 95 -10.20 16.71 -5.77
CA ILE A 95 -11.47 16.39 -6.45
C ILE A 95 -12.40 15.59 -5.54
N LEU A 96 -11.86 14.64 -4.78
CA LEU A 96 -12.61 13.66 -4.00
C LEU A 96 -12.71 14.09 -2.54
N SER A 97 -13.85 13.83 -1.92
CA SER A 97 -14.12 14.15 -0.53
C SER A 97 -13.70 13.03 0.42
N VAL A 98 -13.72 11.78 -0.04
CA VAL A 98 -13.27 10.62 0.75
C VAL A 98 -11.77 10.65 1.03
N ASP A 99 -11.39 10.29 2.26
CA ASP A 99 -10.00 9.99 2.61
C ASP A 99 -9.57 8.62 2.03
N PHE A 100 -9.32 8.59 0.73
CA PHE A 100 -8.86 7.38 0.03
C PHE A 100 -7.37 7.09 0.24
N TYR A 101 -6.57 8.07 0.66
CA TYR A 101 -5.12 8.01 0.59
C TYR A 101 -4.46 7.58 1.91
N SER A 102 -5.05 7.89 3.06
CA SER A 102 -4.43 7.54 4.35
C SER A 102 -4.32 6.03 4.53
N LEU A 103 -3.21 5.57 5.11
CA LEU A 103 -2.94 4.15 5.28
C LEU A 103 -4.06 3.44 6.05
N ASP A 104 -4.57 2.36 5.45
CA ASP A 104 -5.71 1.62 5.97
C ASP A 104 -5.36 0.16 6.24
N LEU A 105 -4.91 -0.11 7.46
CA LEU A 105 -4.57 -1.46 7.90
C LEU A 105 -5.79 -2.28 8.36
N GLU A 106 -6.94 -1.63 8.58
CA GLU A 106 -8.19 -2.33 8.94
C GLU A 106 -8.89 -2.92 7.72
N GLY A 107 -8.64 -2.36 6.53
CA GLY A 107 -9.09 -2.93 5.26
C GLY A 107 -8.40 -4.25 4.88
N MET A 108 -7.48 -4.77 5.71
CA MET A 108 -6.87 -6.07 5.50
C MET A 108 -7.88 -7.18 5.82
N VAL A 109 -8.21 -8.00 4.83
CA VAL A 109 -8.96 -9.25 5.03
C VAL A 109 -7.97 -10.32 5.50
N LEU A 110 -8.17 -10.85 6.71
CA LEU A 110 -7.25 -11.77 7.39
C LEU A 110 -7.41 -13.22 6.94
#